data_AF-A0A3B0P8T3-F1
#
_entry.id   AF-A0A3B0P8T3-F1
#
_cell.length_a   1.000
_cell.length_b   1.000
_cell.length_c   1.000
_cell.angle_alpha   90.00
_cell.angle_beta   90.00
_cell.angle_gamma   90.00
#
_symmetry.space_group_name_H-M   'P 1'
#
loop_
_entity.id
_entity.type
_entity.pdbx_description
1 polymer ?
#
loop_
_entity_poly.entity_id
_entity_poly.type
_entity_poly.pdbx_seq_one_letter_code
_entity_poly.pdbx_strand_id
1 'polypeptide(L)' 'MLVQLRDVTSEKLNVQTIGRIKRNPNPRYPFNDDNIVFNYYIYSNNTFENMELVNW' A
#
# COMPACT_ATOMS: atom_id res chain seq x y z
N MET A 1 3.63 -5.87 5.22
CA MET A 1 4.45 -6.18 4.02
C MET A 1 5.10 -4.90 3.54
N LEU A 2 6.41 -4.88 3.24
CA LEU A 2 7.09 -3.68 2.73
C LEU A 2 7.22 -3.78 1.21
N VAL A 3 6.59 -2.87 0.48
CA VAL A 3 6.59 -2.85 -0.99
C VAL A 3 7.03 -1.49 -1.47
N GLN A 4 8.07 -1.47 -2.31
CA GLN A 4 8.49 -0.28 -3.02
C GLN A 4 7.67 -0.16 -4.30
N LEU A 5 6.88 0.92 -4.41
CA LEU A 5 6.17 1.26 -5.64
C LEU A 5 7.15 1.96 -6.59
N ARG A 6 7.17 1.55 -7.86
CA ARG A 6 7.82 2.34 -8.91
C ARG A 6 6.89 3.48 -9.28
N ASP A 7 7.44 4.60 -9.71
CA ASP A 7 6.63 5.61 -10.36
C ASP A 7 6.10 5.05 -11.69
N VAL A 8 4.81 4.79 -11.72
CA VAL A 8 4.10 4.31 -12.90
C VAL A 8 3.22 5.46 -13.35
N THR A 9 3.40 5.89 -14.60
CA THR A 9 2.79 7.11 -15.18
C THR A 9 1.26 7.10 -15.21
N SER A 10 0.61 6.00 -14.85
CA SER A 10 -0.85 5.86 -14.83
C SER A 10 -1.39 5.65 -13.42
N GLU A 11 -2.19 6.61 -12.96
CA GLU A 11 -2.92 6.54 -11.67
C GLU A 11 -3.78 5.28 -11.56
N LYS A 12 -4.49 4.90 -12.63
CA LYS A 12 -5.33 3.68 -12.66
C LYS A 12 -4.51 2.41 -12.42
N LEU A 13 -3.27 2.37 -12.91
CA LEU A 13 -2.38 1.22 -12.71
C LEU A 13 -1.83 1.20 -11.28
N ASN A 14 -1.58 2.36 -10.68
CA ASN A 14 -1.18 2.48 -9.28
C ASN A 14 -2.27 1.97 -8.34
N VAL A 15 -3.52 2.41 -8.53
CA VAL A 15 -4.67 1.96 -7.73
C VAL A 15 -4.82 0.43 -7.79
N GLN A 16 -4.74 -0.16 -8.99
CA GLN A 16 -4.83 -1.61 -9.17
C GLN A 16 -3.68 -2.35 -8.49
N THR A 17 -2.46 -1.82 -8.60
CA THR A 17 -1.26 -2.41 -7.98
C THR A 17 -1.39 -2.41 -6.45
N ILE A 18 -1.75 -1.28 -5.86
CA ILE A 18 -1.99 -1.16 -4.42
C ILE A 18 -3.11 -2.10 -3.97
N GLY A 19 -4.20 -2.19 -4.74
CA GLY A 19 -5.30 -3.09 -4.46
C GLY A 19 -4.93 -4.59 -4.51
N ARG A 20 -3.92 -4.98 -5.30
CA ARG A 20 -3.38 -6.35 -5.29
C ARG A 20 -2.51 -6.62 -4.06
N ILE A 21 -1.74 -5.62 -3.62
CA ILE A 21 -0.88 -5.71 -2.44
C ILE A 21 -1.71 -5.78 -1.15
N LYS A 22 -2.81 -5.03 -1.06
CA LYS A 22 -3.69 -4.97 0.11
C LYS A 22 -4.55 -6.23 0.37
N ARG A 23 -4.41 -7.27 -0.45
CA ARG A 23 -5.19 -8.50 -0.28
C ARG A 23 -4.62 -9.34 0.86
N ASN A 24 -5.50 -9.92 1.67
CA ASN A 24 -5.10 -10.91 2.67
C ASN A 24 -4.40 -12.10 1.98
N PRO A 25 -3.13 -12.41 2.31
CA PRO A 25 -2.39 -13.52 1.70
C PRO A 25 -3.06 -14.88 1.92
N ASN A 26 -3.79 -15.04 3.02
CA ASN A 26 -4.54 -16.26 3.32
C ASN A 26 -5.97 -15.91 3.78
N PRO A 27 -6.93 -15.80 2.85
CA PRO A 27 -8.31 -15.45 3.18
C PRO A 27 -9.03 -16.51 4.04
N ARG A 28 -8.47 -17.71 4.18
CA ARG A 28 -9.02 -18.78 5.01
C ARG A 28 -8.53 -18.73 6.45
N TYR A 29 -7.52 -17.93 6.75
CA TYR A 29 -7.01 -17.76 8.10
C TYR A 29 -7.81 -16.67 8.82
N PRO A 30 -8.43 -16.96 9.99
CA PRO A 30 -9.25 -16.01 10.73
C PRO A 30 -8.34 -15.06 11.50
N PHE A 31 -7.78 -14.07 10.81
CA PHE A 31 -7.07 -12.98 11.47
C PHE A 31 -8.06 -12.15 12.29
N ASN A 32 -7.67 -11.77 13.50
CA ASN A 32 -8.36 -10.73 14.26
C ASN A 32 -8.20 -9.38 13.52
N ASP A 33 -9.18 -8.50 13.60
CA ASP A 33 -9.22 -7.22 12.86
C ASP A 33 -8.01 -6.31 13.22
N ASP A 34 -7.49 -6.41 14.44
CA ASP A 34 -6.31 -5.66 14.91
C ASP A 34 -4.95 -6.30 14.54
N ASN A 35 -4.92 -7.25 13.60
CA ASN A 35 -3.70 -7.96 13.26
C ASN A 35 -2.76 -7.14 12.35
N ILE A 36 -1.46 -7.16 12.66
CA ILE A 36 -0.40 -6.50 11.88
C ILE A 36 -0.36 -6.90 10.40
N VAL A 37 -0.94 -8.04 10.03
CA VAL A 37 -1.08 -8.48 8.63
C VAL A 37 -1.88 -7.47 7.79
N PHE A 38 -2.75 -6.69 8.41
CA PHE A 38 -3.54 -5.63 7.77
C PHE A 38 -2.84 -4.27 7.75
N ASN A 39 -1.64 -4.17 8.33
CA ASN A 39 -0.84 -2.95 8.29
C ASN A 39 -0.01 -2.89 7.01
N TYR A 40 -0.27 -1.87 6.19
CA TYR A 40 0.43 -1.61 4.94
C TYR A 40 1.19 -0.29 5.04
N TYR A 41 2.48 -0.33 4.68
CA TYR A 41 3.34 0.84 4.65
C TYR A 41 3.80 1.05 3.22
N ILE A 42 3.51 2.23 2.68
CA ILE A 42 3.98 2.63 1.35
C ILE A 42 5.28 3.40 1.57
N TYR A 43 6.35 2.92 0.94
CA TYR A 43 7.65 3.56 0.98
C TYR A 43 8.02 4.08 -0.42
N SER A 44 8.48 5.33 -0.47
CA SER A 44 8.98 5.97 -1.68
C SER A 44 10.35 6.56 -1.40
N ASN A 45 11.27 6.40 -2.35
CA ASN A 45 12.60 7.03 -2.31
C ASN A 45 12.57 8.51 -2.73
N ASN A 46 11.39 9.08 -3.01
CA ASN A 46 11.30 10.52 -3.23
C ASN A 46 11.70 11.25 -1.94
N THR A 47 12.70 12.11 -2.04
CA THR A 47 13.04 13.07 -0.99
C THR A 47 11.88 14.04 -0.89
N PHE A 48 11.07 13.91 0.17
CA PHE A 48 9.90 14.74 0.43
C PHE A 48 10.33 16.16 0.81
N GLU A 49 10.56 17.04 -0.17
CA GLU A 49 10.68 18.49 0.09
C GLU A 49 9.31 19.18 0.19
N ASN A 50 8.22 18.55 -0.26
CA ASN A 50 6.86 19.11 -0.14
C ASN A 50 5.84 17.99 0.04
N MET A 51 5.37 17.79 1.28
CA MET A 51 4.34 16.81 1.59
C MET A 51 3.06 17.56 1.96
N GLU A 52 2.22 17.88 0.97
CA GLU A 52 0.80 18.07 1.25
C GLU A 52 0.24 16.71 1.63
N LEU A 53 -0.28 16.63 2.86
CA LEU A 53 -0.96 15.44 3.37
C LEU A 53 -2.23 15.23 2.55
N VAL A 54 -2.13 14.43 1.49
CA VAL A 54 -3.31 13.96 0.75
C VAL A 54 -4.05 12.99 1.66
N ASN A 55 -5.07 13.49 2.34
CA ASN A 55 -6.07 12.69 3.01
C ASN A 55 -6.97 12.07 1.93
N TRP A 56 -6.84 10.75 1.78
CA TRP A 56 -7.73 9.92 0.95
C TRP A 56 -9.00 9.56 1.70
#